data_AF-A0AAU6D6X9-F1
#
_entry.id   AF-A0AAU6D6X9-F1
#
_cell.length_a   1.000
_cell.length_b   1.000
_cell.length_c   1.000
_cell.angle_alpha   90.00
_cell.angle_beta   90.00
_cell.angle_gamma   90.00
#
_symmetry.space_group_name_H-M   'P 1'
#
loop_
_entity.id
_entity.type
_entity.pdbx_description
1 polymer ?
#
loop_
_entity_poly.entity_id
_entity_poly.type
_entity_poly.pdbx_seq_one_letter_code
_entity_poly.pdbx_strand_id
1 'polypeptide(L)'
;MSDSDLRAFYLRYIEALDAHAFDGMDEFISDRTTLNGEPATRDDLIAVQQQDVDAVPDLHWELKELLFDSDRLAARLTPVNFAGS
;
A
#
# COMPACT_ATOMS: atom_id res chain seq x y z
N MET A 1 17.95 4.67 2.17
CA MET A 1 17.29 4.23 3.42
C MET A 1 17.91 2.90 3.81
N SER A 2 18.05 2.61 5.09
CA SER A 2 18.41 1.25 5.51
C SER A 2 17.22 0.30 5.31
N ASP A 3 17.45 -1.02 5.29
CA ASP A 3 16.37 -2.03 5.26
C ASP A 3 15.36 -1.82 6.39
N SER A 4 15.84 -1.41 7.58
CA SER A 4 15.00 -1.08 8.73
C SER A 4 14.13 0.16 8.47
N ASP A 5 14.68 1.18 7.82
CA ASP A 5 13.93 2.39 7.46
C ASP A 5 12.88 2.07 6.38
N LEU A 6 13.23 1.28 5.36
CA LEU A 6 12.30 0.85 4.30
C LEU A 6 11.17 -0.01 4.88
N ARG A 7 11.48 -0.89 5.82
CA ARG A 7 10.47 -1.66 6.57
C ARG A 7 9.52 -0.74 7.31
N ALA A 8 10.04 0.19 8.10
CA ALA A 8 9.23 1.11 8.89
C ALA A 8 8.35 1.99 7.98
N PHE A 9 8.90 2.47 6.87
CA PHE A 9 8.16 3.22 5.86
C PHE A 9 7.00 2.41 5.27
N TYR A 10 7.26 1.17 4.83
CA TYR A 10 6.25 0.34 4.20
C TYR A 10 5.14 -0.10 5.16
N LEU A 11 5.47 -0.35 6.44
CA LEU A 11 4.47 -0.69 7.45
C LEU A 11 3.50 0.48 7.72
N ARG A 12 4.00 1.72 7.75
CA ARG A 12 3.14 2.92 7.88
C ARG A 12 2.26 3.13 6.65
N TYR A 13 2.78 2.82 5.45
CA TYR A 13 1.98 2.84 4.23
C TYR A 13 0.82 1.84 4.29
N ILE A 14 1.07 0.59 4.71
CA ILE A 14 0.02 -0.41 4.90
C ILE A 14 -0.99 0.01 5.97
N GLU A 15 -0.53 0.54 7.10
CA GLU A 15 -1.41 1.06 8.16
C GLU A 15 -2.33 2.17 7.65
N ALA A 16 -1.82 3.08 6.83
CA ALA A 16 -2.62 4.14 6.20
C ALA A 16 -3.63 3.58 5.20
N LEU A 17 -3.26 2.56 4.41
CA LEU A 17 -4.19 1.88 3.50
C LEU A 17 -5.31 1.18 4.27
N ASP A 18 -4.98 0.40 5.29
CA ASP A 18 -5.93 -0.35 6.12
C ASP A 18 -6.86 0.56 6.94
N ALA A 19 -6.42 1.78 7.26
CA ALA A 19 -7.25 2.81 7.88
C ALA A 19 -8.11 3.59 6.87
N HIS A 20 -8.00 3.28 5.57
CA HIS A 20 -8.60 4.03 4.46
C HIS A 20 -8.26 5.54 4.49
N ALA A 21 -7.08 5.89 4.98
CA ALA A 21 -6.60 7.26 5.17
C ALA A 21 -5.99 7.84 3.87
N PHE A 22 -6.77 7.89 2.80
CA PHE A 22 -6.28 8.22 1.45
C PHE A 22 -5.76 9.66 1.30
N ASP A 23 -6.26 10.61 2.10
CA ASP A 23 -5.86 12.01 2.03
C ASP A 23 -4.37 12.26 2.36
N GLY A 24 -3.72 11.35 3.10
CA GLY A 24 -2.31 11.45 3.51
C GLY A 24 -1.33 10.66 2.65
N MET A 25 -1.75 10.19 1.47
CA MET A 25 -0.93 9.30 0.63
C MET A 25 0.23 10.00 -0.07
N ASP A 26 0.32 11.33 0.03
CA ASP A 26 1.46 12.12 -0.44
C ASP A 26 2.74 11.88 0.33
N GLU A 27 2.63 11.38 1.57
CA GLU A 27 3.77 10.91 2.34
C GLU A 27 4.45 9.68 1.69
N PHE A 28 3.68 8.82 1.01
CA PHE A 28 4.15 7.50 0.58
C PHE A 28 4.34 7.38 -0.93
N ILE A 29 3.49 8.04 -1.71
CA ILE A 29 3.42 7.90 -3.17
C ILE A 29 3.87 9.22 -3.77
N SER A 30 4.80 9.20 -4.72
CA SER A 30 5.17 10.41 -5.48
C SER A 30 4.04 10.85 -6.42
N ASP A 31 3.91 12.16 -6.71
CA ASP A 31 2.88 12.70 -7.62
C ASP A 31 2.88 11.99 -8.99
N ARG A 32 4.07 11.58 -9.45
CA ARG A 32 4.28 10.73 -10.62
C ARG A 32 4.88 9.40 -10.17
N THR A 33 4.33 8.29 -10.67
CA THR A 33 4.71 6.94 -10.28
C THR A 33 4.57 5.97 -11.47
N THR A 34 4.72 4.69 -11.21
CA THR A 34 4.36 3.60 -12.13
C THR A 34 3.35 2.68 -11.48
N LEU A 35 2.29 2.31 -12.20
CA LEU A 35 1.32 1.31 -11.80
C LEU A 35 1.32 0.18 -12.83
N ASN A 36 1.57 -1.05 -12.41
CA ASN A 36 1.68 -2.22 -13.29
C ASN A 36 2.68 -2.04 -14.46
N GLY A 37 3.76 -1.30 -14.22
CA GLY A 37 4.81 -1.02 -15.22
C GLY A 37 4.54 0.19 -16.11
N GLU A 38 3.34 0.77 -16.06
CA GLU A 38 2.97 1.93 -16.87
C GLU A 38 3.06 3.24 -16.08
N PRO A 39 3.41 4.38 -16.72
CA PRO A 39 3.39 5.69 -16.07
C PRO A 39 2.00 6.02 -15.51
N ALA A 40 1.96 6.50 -14.26
CA ALA A 40 0.73 6.84 -13.56
C ALA A 40 0.94 8.04 -12.62
N THR A 41 -0.15 8.51 -12.02
CA THR A 41 -0.15 9.51 -10.95
C THR A 41 -0.47 8.87 -9.59
N ARG A 42 -0.24 9.62 -8.49
CA ARG A 42 -0.73 9.22 -7.17
C ARG A 42 -2.25 9.00 -7.18
N ASP A 43 -3.00 9.89 -7.81
CA ASP A 43 -4.47 9.83 -7.85
C ASP A 43 -4.96 8.57 -8.56
N ASP A 44 -4.29 8.14 -9.63
CA ASP A 44 -4.61 6.88 -10.32
C ASP A 44 -4.45 5.68 -9.39
N LEU A 45 -3.42 5.68 -8.54
CA LEU A 45 -3.14 4.60 -7.59
C LEU A 45 -4.15 4.61 -6.44
N ILE A 46 -4.50 5.79 -5.92
CA ILE A 46 -5.55 5.96 -4.90
C ILE A 46 -6.90 5.48 -5.44
N ALA A 47 -7.23 5.80 -6.69
CA ALA A 47 -8.50 5.39 -7.30
C ALA A 47 -8.66 3.86 -7.35
N VAL A 48 -7.58 3.11 -7.58
CA VAL A 48 -7.58 1.63 -7.51
C VAL A 48 -7.88 1.17 -6.09
N GLN A 49 -7.20 1.74 -5.08
CA GLN A 49 -7.44 1.37 -3.68
C GLN A 49 -8.88 1.70 -3.23
N GLN A 50 -9.45 2.82 -3.68
CA GLN A 50 -10.83 3.18 -3.41
C GLN A 50 -11.81 2.18 -4.03
N GLN A 51 -11.55 1.73 -5.27
CA GLN A 51 -12.38 0.70 -5.92
C GLN A 51 -12.34 -0.63 -5.16
N ASP A 52 -11.18 -1.02 -4.64
CA ASP A 52 -11.05 -2.23 -3.82
C ASP A 52 -11.84 -2.12 -2.51
N VAL A 53 -11.81 -0.95 -1.85
CA VAL A 53 -12.57 -0.69 -0.62
C VAL A 53 -14.07 -0.58 -0.88
N ASP A 54 -14.49 0.02 -2.00
CA ASP A 54 -15.91 0.07 -2.39
C ASP A 54 -16.47 -1.35 -2.60
N ALA A 55 -15.64 -2.27 -3.11
CA ALA A 55 -16.00 -3.67 -3.29
C ALA A 55 -15.93 -4.49 -1.99
N VAL A 56 -14.96 -4.19 -1.11
CA VAL A 56 -14.70 -4.87 0.16
C VAL A 56 -14.44 -3.81 1.25
N PRO A 57 -15.49 -3.30 1.92
CA PRO A 57 -15.37 -2.16 2.85
C PRO A 57 -14.55 -2.43 4.11
N ASP A 58 -14.27 -3.69 4.43
CA ASP A 58 -13.42 -4.14 5.55
C ASP A 58 -12.08 -4.73 5.07
N LEU A 59 -11.63 -4.37 3.86
CA LEU A 59 -10.39 -4.86 3.30
C LEU A 59 -9.20 -4.46 4.17
N HIS A 60 -8.47 -5.46 4.65
CA HIS A 60 -7.17 -5.28 5.29
C HIS A 60 -6.08 -6.06 4.55
N TRP A 61 -4.88 -5.47 4.47
CA TRP A 61 -3.72 -6.11 3.88
C TRP A 61 -2.85 -6.78 4.95
N GLU A 62 -2.77 -8.09 4.91
CA GLU A 62 -1.81 -8.81 5.76
C GLU A 62 -0.47 -8.98 5.03
N LEU A 63 0.57 -8.33 5.57
CA LEU A 63 1.94 -8.48 5.11
C LEU A 63 2.52 -9.84 5.52
N LYS A 64 2.81 -10.69 4.54
CA LYS A 64 3.37 -12.02 4.77
C LYS A 64 4.90 -12.04 4.65
N GLU A 65 5.43 -11.37 3.64
CA GLU A 65 6.86 -11.33 3.35
C GLU A 65 7.27 -9.95 2.85
N LEU A 66 8.48 -9.54 3.20
CA LEU A 66 9.10 -8.28 2.75
C LEU A 66 10.58 -8.55 2.43
N LEU A 67 10.96 -8.29 1.19
CA LEU A 67 12.31 -8.43 0.65
C LEU A 67 12.86 -7.04 0.33
N PHE A 68 14.16 -6.84 0.52
CA PHE A 68 14.85 -5.59 0.23
C PHE A 68 15.96 -5.81 -0.80
N ASP A 69 16.09 -4.85 -1.70
CA ASP A 69 17.23 -4.73 -2.60
C ASP A 69 17.58 -3.24 -2.74
N SER A 70 18.60 -2.80 -2.01
CA SER A 70 19.07 -1.41 -2.01
C SER A 70 17.97 -0.41 -1.63
N ASP A 71 17.42 0.32 -2.60
CA ASP A 71 16.34 1.29 -2.43
C ASP A 71 14.95 0.74 -2.81
N ARG A 72 14.87 -0.56 -3.10
CA ARG A 72 13.66 -1.26 -3.51
C ARG A 72 13.20 -2.23 -2.43
N LEU A 73 11.89 -2.42 -2.40
CA LEU A 73 11.26 -3.49 -1.63
C LEU A 73 10.30 -4.28 -2.51
N ALA A 74 10.08 -5.55 -2.16
CA ALA A 74 9.02 -6.37 -2.70
C ALA A 74 8.23 -6.98 -1.53
N ALA A 75 6.91 -6.92 -1.62
CA ALA A 75 6.02 -7.42 -0.58
C ALA A 75 5.11 -8.53 -1.11
N ARG A 76 4.88 -9.55 -0.28
CA ARG A 76 3.78 -10.49 -0.46
C ARG A 76 2.66 -10.12 0.50
N LEU A 77 1.52 -9.71 -0.05
CA LEU A 77 0.33 -9.34 0.69
C LEU A 77 -0.78 -10.38 0.45
N THR A 78 -1.66 -10.55 1.43
CA THR A 78 -2.92 -11.28 1.25
C THR A 78 -4.06 -10.43 1.79
N PRO A 79 -5.21 -10.33 1.07
CA PRO A 79 -6.39 -9.70 1.63
C PRO A 79 -6.90 -10.54 2.80
N VAL A 80 -7.26 -9.88 3.89
CA VAL A 80 -7.94 -10.47 5.03
C VAL A 80 -9.23 -9.71 5.24
N ASN A 81 -10.34 -10.43 5.22
CA ASN A 81 -11.64 -9.90 5.60
C ASN A 81 -11.94 -10.46 6.98
N PHE A 82 -12.23 -9.59 7.95
CA PHE A 82 -12.72 -10.04 9.24
C PHE A 82 -14.19 -10.41 9.06
N ALA A 83 -14.45 -11.63 8.59
CA ALA A 83 -15.78 -12.22 8.70
C ALA A 83 -16.12 -12.25 10.20
N GLY A 84 -17.01 -11.33 10.61
CA GLY A 84 -17.40 -11.15 12.00
C GLY A 84 -17.61 -12.49 12.70
N SER A 85 -16.81 -12.72 13.73
CA SER A 85 -16.98 -13.81 14.70
C SER A 85 -18.24 -13.62 15.53
#